data_AF-A0AAV4EBC4-F1
#
_entry.id   AF-A0AAV4EBC4-F1
#
_cell.length_a   1.000
_cell.length_b   1.000
_cell.length_c   1.000
_cell.angle_alpha   90.00
_cell.angle_beta   90.00
_cell.angle_gamma   90.00
#
_symmetry.space_group_name_H-M   'P 1'
#
loop_
_entity.id
_entity.type
_entity.pdbx_description
1 polymer ?
#
loop_
_entity_poly.entity_id
_entity_poly.type
_entity_poly.pdbx_seq_one_letter_code
_entity_poly.pdbx_strand_id
1 'polypeptide(L)'
;MGTIFKNRNIQFGTKVKVPKAYVWSVLMYSSECWTISTEMEKHLLAVKMWFLRRIFRISWTQKKTNEEVLRLTDTDRSLLRLLRKRQMEFFGHVNKHNGLEKRETGMHSLLRFINTQKKSLSKLDIFRQTADREA
;
A
#
# COMPACT_ATOMS: atom_id res chain seq x y z
N MET A 1 1.09 5.09 21.74
CA MET A 1 0.17 4.38 20.82
C MET A 1 -0.53 3.14 21.42
N GLY A 2 -0.03 2.49 22.48
CA GLY A 2 -0.56 1.20 22.96
C GLY A 2 -1.98 1.21 23.53
N THR A 3 -2.50 2.36 23.97
CA THR A 3 -3.79 2.52 24.64
C THR A 3 -4.95 2.85 23.68
N ILE A 4 -4.69 3.59 22.59
CA ILE A 4 -5.73 4.09 21.68
C ILE A 4 -6.43 2.93 20.95
N PHE A 5 -5.67 1.98 20.39
CA PHE A 5 -6.27 0.84 19.67
C PHE A 5 -7.02 -0.12 20.60
N LYS A 6 -6.62 -0.19 21.86
CA LYS A 6 -7.22 -1.06 22.88
C LYS A 6 -8.43 -0.45 23.58
N ASN A 7 -8.65 0.85 23.53
CA ASN A 7 -9.74 1.51 24.27
C ASN A 7 -11.12 1.19 23.65
N ARG A 8 -12.11 0.74 24.45
CA ARG A 8 -13.47 0.40 23.96
C ARG A 8 -14.33 1.64 23.70
N ASN A 9 -14.03 2.77 24.32
CA ASN A 9 -14.81 4.00 24.25
C ASN A 9 -14.61 4.76 22.93
N ILE A 10 -13.60 4.39 22.14
CA ILE A 10 -13.30 5.02 20.86
C ILE A 10 -13.97 4.23 19.73
N GLN A 11 -14.77 4.91 18.91
CA GLN A 11 -15.40 4.32 17.74
C GLN A 11 -14.37 3.73 16.76
N PHE A 12 -14.73 2.61 16.12
CA PHE A 12 -13.87 1.91 15.16
C PHE A 12 -13.45 2.83 14.00
N GLY A 13 -14.35 3.68 13.49
CA GLY A 13 -14.04 4.63 12.43
C GLY A 13 -12.89 5.58 12.78
N THR A 14 -12.87 6.10 14.01
CA THR A 14 -11.78 6.97 14.49
C THR A 14 -10.47 6.19 14.62
N LYS A 15 -10.52 4.94 15.09
CA LYS A 15 -9.32 4.09 15.18
C LYS A 15 -8.72 3.76 13.82
N VAL A 16 -9.52 3.60 12.77
CA VAL A 16 -9.03 3.39 11.39
C VAL A 16 -8.42 4.67 10.82
N LYS A 17 -8.98 5.84 11.16
CA LYS A 17 -8.43 7.13 10.73
C LYS A 17 -7.05 7.42 11.34
N VAL A 18 -6.75 6.95 12.55
CA VAL A 18 -5.46 7.22 13.23
C VAL A 18 -4.26 6.66 12.44
N PRO A 19 -4.15 5.36 12.11
CA PRO A 19 -3.06 4.86 11.27
C PRO A 19 -3.06 5.53 9.89
N LYS A 20 -4.23 5.85 9.33
CA LYS A 20 -4.32 6.58 8.07
C LYS A 20 -3.78 8.02 8.16
N ALA A 21 -3.82 8.67 9.33
CA ALA A 21 -3.21 9.98 9.49
C ALA A 21 -1.69 9.88 9.64
N TYR A 22 -1.20 8.96 10.48
CA TYR A 22 0.23 8.86 10.79
C TYR A 22 1.03 8.04 9.78
N VAL A 23 0.55 6.85 9.42
CA VAL A 23 1.30 5.91 8.56
C VAL A 23 1.21 6.35 7.10
N TRP A 24 0.04 6.79 6.66
CA TRP A 24 -0.17 7.23 5.28
C TRP A 24 0.60 8.52 4.96
N SER A 25 0.64 9.50 5.87
CA SER A 25 1.42 10.72 5.66
C SER A 25 2.92 10.43 5.51
N VAL A 26 3.47 9.62 6.42
CA VAL A 26 4.88 9.20 6.36
C VAL A 26 5.17 8.42 5.07
N LEU A 27 4.34 7.44 4.72
CA LEU A 27 4.52 6.66 3.49
C LEU A 27 4.44 7.52 2.23
N MET A 28 3.51 8.48 2.19
CA MET A 28 3.35 9.37 1.03
C MET A 28 4.59 10.25 0.86
N TYR A 29 5.13 10.81 1.95
CA TYR A 29 6.38 11.57 1.91
C TYR A 29 7.57 10.69 1.48
N SER A 30 7.75 9.53 2.11
CA SER A 30 8.84 8.61 1.78
C SER A 30 8.77 8.07 0.35
N SER A 31 7.58 7.99 -0.24
CA SER A 31 7.40 7.47 -1.60
C SER A 31 8.05 8.33 -2.68
N GLU A 32 8.33 9.60 -2.39
CA GLU A 32 9.04 10.51 -3.30
C GLU A 32 10.53 10.14 -3.44
N CYS A 33 11.12 9.57 -2.38
CA CYS A 33 12.56 9.24 -2.34
C CYS A 33 12.86 7.74 -2.49
N TRP A 34 11.87 6.86 -2.31
CA TRP A 34 12.09 5.40 -2.29
C TRP A 34 11.45 4.69 -3.48
N THR A 35 12.19 3.76 -4.08
CA THR A 35 11.64 2.80 -5.05
C THR A 35 10.87 1.72 -4.29
N ILE A 36 9.58 1.55 -4.60
CA ILE A 36 8.76 0.49 -4.00
C ILE A 36 9.13 -0.84 -4.65
N SER A 37 9.87 -1.66 -3.90
CA SER A 37 10.15 -3.06 -4.25
C SER A 37 8.96 -3.95 -3.93
N THR A 38 8.81 -5.06 -4.64
CA THR A 38 7.83 -6.11 -4.36
C THR A 38 7.85 -6.59 -2.91
N GLU A 39 9.01 -6.60 -2.27
CA GLU A 39 9.14 -7.05 -0.88
C GLU A 39 8.59 -5.99 0.10
N MET A 40 8.87 -4.71 -0.17
CA MET A 40 8.28 -3.60 0.58
C MET A 40 6.76 -3.57 0.44
N GLU A 41 6.21 -3.91 -0.73
CA GLU A 41 4.76 -4.02 -0.91
C GLU A 41 4.14 -5.10 -0.02
N LYS A 42 4.78 -6.27 0.08
CA LYS A 42 4.32 -7.36 0.97
C LYS A 42 4.38 -6.94 2.43
N HIS A 43 5.49 -6.35 2.86
CA HIS A 43 5.62 -5.83 4.22
C HIS A 43 4.54 -4.78 4.52
N LEU A 44 4.28 -3.88 3.58
CA LEU A 44 3.27 -2.84 3.75
C LEU A 44 1.85 -3.41 3.86
N LEU A 45 1.52 -4.42 3.06
CA LEU A 45 0.25 -5.14 3.16
C LEU A 45 0.15 -5.89 4.49
N ALA A 46 1.22 -6.54 4.94
CA ALA A 46 1.26 -7.24 6.23
C ALA A 46 1.05 -6.27 7.41
N VAL A 47 1.72 -5.11 7.38
CA VAL A 47 1.54 -4.05 8.38
C VAL A 47 0.11 -3.52 8.36
N LYS A 48 -0.47 -3.28 7.18
CA LYS A 48 -1.89 -2.88 7.05
C LYS A 48 -2.81 -3.94 7.69
N MET A 49 -2.60 -5.22 7.38
CA MET A 49 -3.40 -6.31 7.97
C MET A 49 -3.24 -6.39 9.48
N TRP A 50 -2.03 -6.20 10.00
CA TRP A 50 -1.77 -6.18 11.43
C TRP A 50 -2.54 -5.05 12.14
N PHE A 51 -2.52 -3.83 11.59
CA PHE A 51 -3.32 -2.73 12.14
C PHE A 51 -4.82 -3.03 12.12
N LEU A 52 -5.36 -3.54 11.01
CA LEU A 52 -6.79 -3.85 10.90
C LEU A 52 -7.20 -4.95 11.89
N ARG A 53 -6.48 -6.06 11.96
CA ARG A 53 -6.77 -7.15 12.92
C ARG A 53 -6.73 -6.65 14.36
N ARG A 54 -5.80 -5.72 14.67
CA ARG A 54 -5.71 -5.11 16.01
C ARG A 54 -6.83 -4.13 16.33
N ILE A 55 -7.28 -3.34 15.35
CA ILE A 55 -8.40 -2.40 15.51
C ILE A 55 -9.73 -3.14 15.67
N PHE A 56 -9.96 -4.15 14.85
CA PHE A 56 -11.17 -4.98 14.85
C PHE A 56 -11.14 -6.09 15.90
N ARG A 57 -10.02 -6.25 16.62
CA ARG A 57 -9.81 -7.28 17.66
C ARG A 57 -10.13 -8.69 17.15
N ILE A 58 -9.73 -8.97 15.91
CA ILE A 58 -9.94 -10.28 15.30
C ILE A 58 -9.02 -11.27 15.99
N SER A 59 -9.61 -12.24 16.67
CA SER A 59 -8.85 -13.31 17.31
C SER A 59 -8.26 -14.24 16.25
N TRP A 60 -7.08 -14.80 16.53
CA TRP A 60 -6.48 -15.84 15.70
C TRP A 60 -7.40 -17.08 15.59
N THR A 61 -8.21 -17.34 16.62
CA THR A 61 -9.17 -18.47 16.67
C THR A 61 -10.25 -18.37 15.60
N GLN A 62 -10.58 -17.15 15.15
CA GLN A 62 -11.62 -16.94 14.15
C GLN A 62 -11.17 -17.34 12.73
N LYS A 63 -9.87 -17.66 12.52
CA LYS A 63 -9.28 -18.10 11.24
C LYS A 63 -9.73 -17.30 10.00
N LYS A 64 -10.03 -16.01 10.16
CA LYS A 64 -10.50 -15.15 9.07
C LYS A 64 -9.41 -14.87 8.05
N THR A 65 -9.73 -15.05 6.77
CA THR A 65 -8.82 -14.78 5.64
C THR A 65 -8.56 -13.28 5.51
N ASN A 66 -7.46 -12.90 4.85
CA ASN A 66 -7.12 -11.48 4.70
C ASN A 66 -8.15 -10.73 3.86
N GLU A 67 -8.75 -11.42 2.88
CA GLU A 67 -9.82 -10.94 2.02
C GLU A 67 -11.07 -10.62 2.82
N GLU A 68 -11.48 -11.49 3.74
CA GLU A 68 -12.61 -11.24 4.64
C GLU A 68 -12.37 -10.03 5.54
N VAL A 69 -11.16 -9.91 6.10
CA VAL A 69 -10.81 -8.73 6.91
C VAL A 69 -10.93 -7.46 6.06
N LEU A 70 -10.43 -7.47 4.83
CA LEU A 70 -10.55 -6.33 3.92
C LEU A 70 -12.01 -5.96 3.62
N ARG A 71 -12.87 -6.95 3.31
CA ARG A 71 -14.31 -6.72 3.06
C ARG A 71 -15.01 -6.09 4.26
N LEU A 72 -14.72 -6.57 5.47
CA LEU A 72 -15.31 -6.05 6.72
C LEU A 72 -14.95 -4.60 7.00
N THR A 73 -13.79 -4.16 6.52
CA THR A 73 -13.27 -2.81 6.80
C THR A 73 -13.60 -1.79 5.72
N ASP A 74 -14.25 -2.20 4.62
CA ASP A 74 -14.47 -1.43 3.40
C ASP A 74 -13.22 -0.63 2.96
N THR A 75 -12.03 -1.13 3.32
CA THR A 75 -10.78 -0.42 3.16
C THR A 75 -10.00 -1.10 2.05
N ASP A 76 -10.31 -0.70 0.82
CA ASP A 76 -9.71 -1.23 -0.41
C ASP A 76 -8.16 -1.18 -0.40
N ARG A 77 -7.49 -1.89 -1.32
CA ARG A 77 -6.02 -1.83 -1.57
C ARG A 77 -5.56 -0.46 -2.14
N SER A 78 -6.28 0.61 -1.79
CA SER A 78 -6.07 1.98 -2.22
C SER A 78 -4.68 2.52 -1.85
N LEU A 79 -4.03 2.02 -0.80
CA LEU A 79 -2.70 2.47 -0.37
C LEU A 79 -1.63 2.30 -1.45
N LEU A 80 -1.44 1.07 -1.95
CA LEU A 80 -0.42 0.79 -2.96
C LEU A 80 -0.73 1.53 -4.27
N ARG A 81 -2.01 1.62 -4.63
CA ARG A 81 -2.46 2.38 -5.80
C ARG A 81 -2.13 3.87 -5.65
N LEU A 82 -2.38 4.44 -4.47
CA LEU A 82 -2.12 5.85 -4.18
C LEU A 82 -0.62 6.16 -4.17
N LEU A 83 0.19 5.29 -3.56
CA LEU A 83 1.66 5.44 -3.56
C LEU A 83 2.23 5.40 -4.97
N ARG A 84 1.80 4.44 -5.79
CA ARG A 84 2.22 4.36 -7.20
C ARG A 84 1.79 5.58 -8.01
N LYS A 85 0.55 6.05 -7.80
CA LYS A 85 0.06 7.29 -8.41
C LYS A 85 0.96 8.47 -8.05
N ARG A 86 1.31 8.61 -6.77
CA ARG A 86 2.16 9.70 -6.28
C ARG A 86 3.58 9.64 -6.86
N GLN A 87 4.15 8.45 -6.97
CA GLN A 87 5.44 8.24 -7.64
C GLN A 87 5.39 8.67 -9.10
N MET A 88 4.34 8.30 -9.84
CA MET A 88 4.18 8.72 -11.24
C MET A 88 4.02 10.24 -11.37
N GLU A 89 3.26 10.89 -10.47
CA GLU A 89 3.16 12.35 -10.43
C GLU A 89 4.54 12.99 -10.21
N PHE A 90 5.30 12.50 -9.23
CA PHE A 90 6.65 12.99 -8.93
C PHE A 90 7.61 12.82 -10.12
N PHE A 91 7.66 11.61 -10.71
CA PHE A 91 8.45 11.36 -11.92
C PHE A 91 8.04 12.29 -13.07
N GLY A 92 6.73 12.55 -13.24
CA GLY A 92 6.20 13.51 -14.20
C GLY A 92 6.68 14.94 -13.94
N HIS A 93 6.73 15.37 -12.68
CA HIS A 93 7.27 16.68 -12.30
C HIS A 93 8.77 16.80 -12.58
N VAL A 94 9.56 15.78 -12.21
CA VAL A 94 11.01 15.73 -12.48
C VAL A 94 11.29 15.78 -13.98
N ASN A 95 10.53 15.04 -14.79
CA ASN A 95 10.68 15.03 -16.25
C ASN A 95 10.25 16.35 -16.91
N LYS A 96 9.31 17.10 -16.32
CA LYS A 96 8.93 18.44 -16.79
C LYS A 96 10.01 19.48 -16.48
N HIS A 97 10.63 19.39 -15.31
CA HIS A 97 11.70 20.31 -14.89
C HIS A 97 13.02 20.05 -15.64
N ASN A 98 13.29 18.80 -16.03
CA ASN A 98 14.49 18.45 -16.78
C ASN A 98 14.34 18.80 -18.27
N GLY A 99 15.27 19.61 -18.79
CA GLY A 99 15.35 19.99 -20.21
C GLY A 99 15.46 18.77 -21.15
N LEU A 100 15.25 19.00 -22.45
CA LEU A 100 15.10 17.97 -23.49
C LEU A 100 16.19 16.88 -23.47
N GLU A 101 17.44 17.26 -23.22
CA GLU A 101 18.60 16.35 -23.20
C GLU A 101 18.52 15.28 -22.10
N LYS A 102 17.93 15.61 -20.95
CA LYS A 102 17.77 14.67 -19.82
C LYS A 102 16.49 13.83 -19.93
N ARG A 103 15.64 14.09 -20.94
CA ARG A 103 14.37 13.36 -21.12
C ARG A 103 14.59 11.96 -21.65
N GLU A 104 15.56 11.73 -22.52
CA GLU A 104 15.83 10.38 -23.06
C GLU A 104 16.29 9.43 -21.95
N THR A 105 17.23 9.88 -21.12
CA THR A 105 17.69 9.12 -19.94
C THR A 105 16.58 8.94 -18.90
N GLY A 106 15.78 10.00 -18.66
CA GLY A 106 14.63 9.97 -17.76
C GLY A 106 13.48 9.06 -18.23
N MET A 107 13.31 8.92 -19.54
CA MET A 107 12.28 8.08 -20.14
C MET A 107 12.69 6.61 -20.11
N HIS A 108 13.98 6.31 -20.32
CA HIS A 108 14.48 4.94 -20.18
C HIS A 108 14.43 4.45 -18.72
N SER A 109 14.71 5.31 -17.74
CA SER A 109 14.54 4.98 -16.31
C SER A 109 13.05 4.83 -15.94
N LEU A 110 12.16 5.66 -16.50
CA LEU A 110 10.71 5.51 -16.36
C LEU A 110 10.21 4.18 -16.95
N LEU A 111 10.65 3.81 -18.15
CA LEU A 111 10.27 2.55 -18.80
C LEU A 111 10.73 1.34 -17.99
N ARG A 112 11.97 1.37 -17.46
CA ARG A 112 12.44 0.34 -16.51
C ARG A 112 11.56 0.29 -15.27
N PHE A 113 11.23 1.44 -14.68
CA PHE A 113 10.37 1.52 -13.50
C PHE A 113 8.98 0.95 -13.78
N ILE A 114 8.32 1.36 -14.86
CA ILE A 114 7.00 0.86 -15.28
C ILE A 114 7.05 -0.65 -15.51
N ASN A 115 8.10 -1.16 -16.15
CA ASN A 115 8.24 -2.59 -16.41
C ASN A 115 8.44 -3.40 -15.11
N THR A 116 9.22 -2.88 -14.16
CA THR A 116 9.37 -3.46 -12.82
C THR A 116 8.04 -3.47 -12.07
N GLN A 117 7.26 -2.38 -12.15
CA GLN A 117 5.92 -2.29 -11.53
C GLN A 117 4.91 -3.23 -12.21
N LYS A 118 4.94 -3.37 -13.53
CA LYS A 118 4.06 -4.28 -14.26
C LYS A 118 4.32 -5.75 -13.87
N LYS A 119 5.58 -6.10 -13.61
CA LYS A 119 6.00 -7.41 -13.10
C LYS A 119 5.56 -7.66 -11.65
N SER A 120 5.46 -6.62 -10.81
CA SER A 120 4.91 -6.77 -9.45
C SER A 120 3.40 -6.97 -9.45
N LEU A 121 2.68 -6.21 -10.29
CA LEU A 121 1.23 -6.36 -10.47
C LEU A 121 0.84 -7.74 -11.02
N SER A 122 1.52 -8.25 -12.04
CA SER A 122 1.23 -9.59 -12.57
C SER A 122 1.45 -10.69 -11.52
N LYS A 123 2.46 -10.53 -10.65
CA LYS A 123 2.70 -11.45 -9.53
C LYS A 123 1.60 -11.39 -8.46
N LEU A 124 1.04 -10.21 -8.22
CA LEU A 124 -0.11 -10.02 -7.34
C LEU A 124 -1.41 -10.59 -7.92
N ASP A 125 -1.59 -10.52 -9.25
CA ASP A 125 -2.74 -11.12 -9.95
C ASP A 125 -2.66 -12.65 -9.98
N ILE A 126 -1.45 -13.22 -10.13
CA ILE A 126 -1.21 -14.66 -9.96
C ILE A 126 -1.54 -15.09 -8.53
N PHE A 127 -1.05 -14.34 -7.53
CA PHE A 127 -1.37 -14.62 -6.12
C PHE A 127 -2.88 -14.52 -5.83
N ARG A 128 -3.59 -13.63 -6.52
CA ARG A 128 -5.05 -13.49 -6.44
C ARG A 128 -5.75 -14.74 -7.02
N GLN A 129 -5.32 -15.21 -8.19
CA GLN A 129 -5.86 -16.45 -8.79
C GLN A 129 -5.57 -17.70 -7.96
N THR A 130 -4.44 -17.77 -7.26
CA THR A 130 -4.13 -18.90 -6.36
C THR A 130 -4.94 -18.84 -5.07
N ALA A 131 -5.12 -17.64 -4.49
CA ALA A 131 -5.91 -17.47 -3.27
C ALA A 131 -7.42 -17.73 -3.49
N ASP A 132 -7.96 -17.40 -4.67
CA ASP A 132 -9.35 -17.68 -5.04
C ASP A 132 -9.58 -19.17 -5.44
N ARG A 133 -8.51 -19.94 -5.70
CA ARG A 133 -8.58 -21.40 -5.98
C ARG A 133 -8.46 -22.28 -4.74
N GLU A 134 -7.93 -21.74 -3.64
CA GLU A 134 -7.74 -22.45 -2.36
C GLU A 134 -8.85 -22.16 -1.33
N ALA A 135 -9.86 -21.37 -1.72
CA ALA A 135 -11.06 -21.06 -0.94
C ALA A 135 -12.27 -21.86 -1.45
#